data_AF-A0AAW7YHY0-F1
#
_entry.id   AF-A0AAW7YHY0-F1
#
_cell.length_a   1.000
_cell.length_b   1.000
_cell.length_c   1.000
_cell.angle_alpha   90.00
_cell.angle_beta   90.00
_cell.angle_gamma   90.00
#
_symmetry.space_group_name_H-M   'P 1'
#
loop_
_entity.id
_entity.type
_entity.pdbx_description
1 polymer ?
#
loop_
_entity_poly.entity_id
_entity_poly.type
_entity_poly.pdbx_seq_one_letter_code
_entity_poly.pdbx_strand_id
1 'polypeptide(L)'
;MNNFIPLGIIFLLVIIQIKLFKDMCKYLSSTYPEEWEKLSENAMGEAKGSVTNANLSASLKSGFFATISDDKVVRFLKVRKLVMYLMGSIAILQLIMAYIL
;
A
#
# COMPACT_ATOMS: atom_id res chain seq x y z
N MET A 1 16.84 -26.87 -10.91
CA MET A 1 16.45 -25.62 -11.58
C MET A 1 15.71 -24.78 -10.55
N ASN A 2 16.33 -23.71 -10.04
CA ASN A 2 15.78 -22.90 -8.94
C ASN A 2 14.36 -22.45 -9.27
N ASN A 3 13.40 -22.82 -8.42
CA ASN A 3 12.00 -22.55 -8.67
C ASN A 3 11.71 -21.07 -8.33
N PHE A 4 12.00 -20.15 -9.26
CA PHE A 4 11.76 -18.70 -9.11
C PHE A 4 10.28 -18.32 -9.13
N ILE A 5 9.37 -19.30 -9.27
CA ILE A 5 7.93 -19.10 -9.33
C ILE A 5 7.40 -18.25 -8.15
N PRO A 6 7.75 -18.52 -6.87
CA PRO A 6 7.17 -17.74 -5.78
C PRO A 6 7.70 -16.29 -5.74
N LEU A 7 8.96 -16.06 -6.17
CA LEU A 7 9.50 -14.72 -6.36
C LEU A 7 8.75 -13.96 -7.46
N GLY A 8 8.44 -14.63 -8.57
CA GLY A 8 7.61 -14.08 -9.64
C GLY A 8 6.20 -13.69 -9.16
N ILE A 9 5.58 -14.52 -8.31
CA ILE A 9 4.28 -14.22 -7.70
C ILE A 9 4.37 -13.01 -6.78
N ILE A 10 5.37 -12.93 -5.89
CA ILE A 10 5.57 -11.77 -5.02
C ILE A 10 5.75 -10.50 -5.86
N PHE A 11 6.57 -10.56 -6.90
CA PHE A 11 6.80 -9.41 -7.78
C PHE A 11 5.51 -8.92 -8.46
N LEU A 12 4.68 -9.83 -8.96
CA LEU A 12 3.36 -9.49 -9.52
C LEU A 12 2.44 -8.86 -8.47
N LEU A 13 2.41 -9.40 -7.25
CA LEU A 13 1.62 -8.85 -6.14
C LEU A 13 2.08 -7.43 -5.75
N VAL A 14 3.38 -7.15 -5.82
CA VAL A 14 3.93 -5.80 -5.60
C VAL A 14 3.46 -4.83 -6.69
N ILE A 15 3.50 -5.22 -7.96
CA ILE A 15 2.99 -4.39 -9.06
C ILE A 15 1.50 -4.08 -8.87
N ILE A 16 0.71 -5.09 -8.50
CA ILE A 16 -0.73 -4.93 -8.22
C ILE A 16 -0.95 -3.95 -7.06
N GLN A 17 -0.18 -4.07 -5.97
CA GLN A 17 -0.23 -3.12 -4.85
C GLN A 17 0.07 -1.69 -5.28
N ILE A 18 1.11 -1.47 -6.08
CA ILE A 18 1.48 -0.14 -6.58
C ILE A 18 0.34 0.45 -7.42
N LYS A 19 -0.25 -0.36 -8.32
CA LYS A 19 -1.36 0.09 -9.15
C LYS A 19 -2.59 0.46 -8.32
N LEU A 20 -2.99 -0.41 -7.38
CA LEU A 20 -4.11 -0.15 -6.48
C LEU A 20 -3.89 1.09 -5.62
N PHE A 21 -2.67 1.31 -5.13
CA PHE A 21 -2.32 2.50 -4.37
C PHE A 21 -2.43 3.76 -5.22
N LYS A 22 -1.91 3.75 -6.46
CA LYS A 22 -2.01 4.89 -7.38
C LYS A 22 -3.47 5.23 -7.73
N ASP A 23 -4.30 4.22 -7.97
CA ASP A 23 -5.73 4.41 -8.22
C ASP A 23 -6.43 5.01 -6.99
N MET A 24 -6.05 4.58 -5.78
CA MET A 24 -6.56 5.14 -4.53
C MET A 24 -6.10 6.60 -4.34
N CYS A 25 -4.84 6.93 -4.62
CA CYS A 25 -4.36 8.31 -4.59
C CYS A 25 -5.19 9.22 -5.50
N LYS A 26 -5.46 8.79 -6.73
CA LYS A 26 -6.28 9.55 -7.69
C LYS A 26 -7.73 9.71 -7.20
N TYR A 27 -8.29 8.66 -6.60
CA TYR A 27 -9.63 8.72 -6.02
C TYR A 27 -9.70 9.71 -4.85
N LEU A 28 -8.75 9.63 -3.91
CA LEU A 28 -8.70 10.48 -2.72
C LEU A 28 -8.43 11.94 -3.07
N SER A 29 -7.52 12.22 -4.02
CA SER A 29 -7.26 13.59 -4.47
C SER A 29 -8.49 14.24 -5.13
N SER A 30 -9.35 13.43 -5.74
CA SER A 30 -10.60 13.89 -6.36
C SER A 30 -11.76 14.03 -5.38
N THR A 31 -11.82 13.16 -4.38
CA THR A 31 -13.00 13.04 -3.48
C THR A 31 -12.82 13.86 -2.21
N TYR A 32 -11.58 14.00 -1.74
CA TYR A 32 -11.22 14.72 -0.52
C TYR A 32 -10.09 15.71 -0.81
N PRO A 33 -10.30 16.70 -1.70
CA PRO A 33 -9.24 17.60 -2.14
C PRO A 33 -8.63 18.42 -0.99
N GLU A 34 -9.44 18.85 -0.02
CA GLU A 34 -8.98 19.60 1.16
C GLU A 34 -8.07 18.74 2.06
N GLU A 35 -8.50 17.51 2.39
CA GLU A 35 -7.68 16.59 3.16
C GLU A 35 -6.43 16.16 2.40
N TRP A 36 -6.52 16.04 1.08
CA TRP A 36 -5.40 15.74 0.21
C TRP A 36 -4.35 16.87 0.20
N GLU A 37 -4.80 18.14 0.18
CA GLU A 37 -3.92 19.30 0.25
C GLU A 37 -3.14 19.35 1.57
N LYS A 38 -3.79 19.03 2.69
CA LYS A 38 -3.15 18.91 4.02
C LYS A 38 -2.03 17.85 4.05
N LEU A 39 -2.13 16.79 3.25
CA LEU A 39 -1.05 15.79 3.16
C LEU A 39 0.20 16.34 2.46
N SER A 40 0.04 17.36 1.62
CA SER A 40 1.11 18.00 0.87
C SER A 40 1.78 19.15 1.63
N GLU A 41 1.16 19.62 2.71
CA GLU A 41 1.74 20.61 3.61
C GLU A 41 2.86 19.97 4.43
N ASN A 42 4.09 20.46 4.24
CA ASN A 42 5.21 20.16 5.14
C ASN A 42 6.05 21.42 5.32
N ALA A 43 6.49 21.65 6.55
CA ALA A 43 7.26 22.83 6.96
C ALA A 43 8.65 22.96 6.28
N MET A 44 9.09 21.97 5.50
CA MET A 44 10.48 21.82 5.07
C MET A 44 10.71 21.90 3.54
N GLY A 45 9.68 22.25 2.75
CA GLY A 45 9.85 22.55 1.31
C GLY A 45 10.21 21.35 0.42
N GLU A 46 10.07 20.12 0.91
CA GLU A 46 10.33 18.91 0.11
C GLU A 46 9.35 18.75 -1.07
N ALA A 47 9.77 17.96 -2.07
CA ALA A 47 8.98 17.68 -3.26
C ALA A 47 7.60 17.11 -2.87
N LYS A 48 6.55 17.90 -3.15
CA LYS A 48 5.14 17.65 -2.77
C LYS A 48 4.69 16.19 -2.96
N GLY A 49 5.12 15.53 -4.04
CA GLY A 49 4.70 14.15 -4.35
C GLY A 49 5.24 13.07 -3.39
N SER A 50 6.48 13.19 -2.91
CA SER A 50 7.08 12.19 -2.00
C SER A 50 6.45 12.28 -0.60
N VAL A 51 6.33 13.53 -0.12
CA VAL A 51 5.69 13.86 1.17
C VAL A 51 4.24 13.40 1.20
N THR A 52 3.47 13.72 0.14
CA THR A 52 2.05 13.34 0.04
C THR A 52 1.88 11.83 0.15
N ASN A 53 2.75 11.03 -0.49
CA ASN A 53 2.65 9.56 -0.42
C ASN A 53 2.96 9.02 0.99
N ALA A 54 3.97 9.56 1.67
CA ALA A 54 4.34 9.15 3.02
C ALA A 54 3.24 9.53 4.03
N ASN A 55 2.78 10.78 3.99
CA ASN A 55 1.72 11.29 4.84
C ASN A 55 0.40 10.58 4.59
N LEU A 56 0.08 10.26 3.33
CA LEU A 56 -1.09 9.45 2.99
C LEU A 56 -0.98 8.03 3.55
N SER A 57 0.19 7.40 3.44
CA SER A 57 0.40 6.06 4.00
C SER A 57 0.20 6.05 5.51
N ALA A 58 0.64 7.11 6.21
CA ALA A 58 0.38 7.31 7.64
C ALA A 58 -1.11 7.57 7.92
N SER A 59 -1.76 8.43 7.13
CA SER A 59 -3.18 8.76 7.28
C SER A 59 -4.10 7.54 7.06
N LEU A 60 -3.76 6.67 6.10
CA LEU A 60 -4.44 5.39 5.87
C LEU A 60 -4.23 4.37 7.00
N LYS A 61 -3.19 4.53 7.82
CA LYS A 61 -2.88 3.64 8.94
C LYS A 61 -3.52 4.10 10.24
N SER A 62 -3.48 5.40 10.53
CA SER A 62 -3.90 5.96 11.82
C SER A 62 -4.47 7.38 11.77
N GLY A 63 -4.66 7.96 10.59
CA GLY A 63 -5.21 9.31 10.42
C GLY A 63 -6.64 9.30 9.87
N PHE A 64 -7.04 10.40 9.23
CA PHE A 64 -8.40 10.61 8.71
C PHE A 64 -8.85 9.44 7.83
N PHE A 65 -8.06 9.04 6.83
CA PHE A 65 -8.46 7.98 5.90
C PHE A 65 -8.55 6.58 6.54
N ALA A 66 -8.02 6.39 7.76
CA ALA A 66 -8.19 5.15 8.51
C ALA A 66 -9.55 5.08 9.23
N THR A 67 -10.19 6.22 9.52
CA THR A 67 -11.42 6.30 10.31
C THR A 67 -12.67 6.57 9.47
N ILE A 68 -12.52 6.96 8.21
CA ILE A 68 -13.67 7.20 7.34
C ILE A 68 -14.42 5.92 6.98
N SER A 69 -15.75 6.04 6.85
CA SER A 69 -16.64 4.96 6.42
C SER A 69 -16.85 4.89 4.91
N ASP A 70 -15.90 5.40 4.11
CA ASP A 70 -15.96 5.30 2.65
C ASP A 70 -15.69 3.85 2.21
N ASP A 71 -16.67 3.24 1.53
CA ASP A 71 -16.62 1.85 1.09
C ASP A 71 -15.40 1.53 0.20
N LYS A 72 -14.97 2.46 -0.66
CA LYS A 72 -13.80 2.25 -1.52
C LYS A 72 -12.51 2.25 -0.71
N VAL A 73 -12.39 3.16 0.26
CA VAL A 73 -11.21 3.24 1.14
C VAL A 73 -11.16 2.01 2.05
N VAL A 74 -12.28 1.63 2.68
CA VAL A 74 -12.38 0.44 3.52
C VAL A 74 -12.04 -0.83 2.72
N ARG A 75 -12.58 -0.98 1.50
CA ARG A 75 -12.29 -2.11 0.63
C ARG A 75 -10.81 -2.14 0.24
N PHE A 76 -10.23 -1.00 -0.10
CA PHE A 76 -8.80 -0.89 -0.41
C PHE A 76 -7.92 -1.32 0.76
N LEU A 77 -8.21 -0.85 1.98
CA LEU A 77 -7.47 -1.24 3.18
C LEU A 77 -7.54 -2.75 3.45
N LYS A 78 -8.72 -3.37 3.24
CA LYS A 78 -8.89 -4.83 3.36
C LYS A 78 -8.07 -5.58 2.30
N VAL A 79 -8.14 -5.17 1.04
CA VAL A 79 -7.37 -5.78 -0.07
C VAL A 79 -5.87 -5.64 0.16
N ARG A 80 -5.41 -4.45 0.57
CA ARG A 80 -4.01 -4.18 0.88
C ARG A 80 -3.47 -5.10 1.97
N LYS A 81 -4.24 -5.29 3.06
CA LYS A 81 -3.88 -6.24 4.13
C LYS A 81 -3.83 -7.68 3.63
N LEU A 82 -4.83 -8.11 2.86
CA LEU A 82 -4.89 -9.47 2.31
C LEU A 82 -3.69 -9.78 1.41
N VAL A 83 -3.33 -8.87 0.49
CA VAL A 83 -2.16 -9.04 -0.38
C VAL A 83 -0.87 -9.08 0.44
N MET A 84 -0.76 -8.25 1.48
CA MET A 84 0.41 -8.26 2.38
C MET A 84 0.54 -9.59 3.14
N TYR A 85 -0.55 -10.15 3.64
CA TYR A 85 -0.54 -11.46 4.29
C TYR A 85 -0.19 -12.59 3.32
N LEU A 86 -0.66 -12.53 2.07
CA LEU A 86 -0.29 -13.50 1.05
C LEU A 86 1.22 -13.45 0.75
N MET A 87 1.78 -12.26 0.53
CA MET A 87 3.22 -12.09 0.31
C MET A 87 4.04 -12.59 1.51
N GLY A 88 3.64 -12.23 2.74
CA GLY A 88 4.29 -12.69 3.96
C GLY A 88 4.25 -14.22 4.12
N SER A 89 3.10 -14.84 3.81
CA SER A 89 2.94 -16.29 3.88
C SER A 89 3.83 -17.01 2.86
N ILE A 90 3.91 -16.51 1.62
CA ILE A 90 4.82 -17.06 0.59
C ILE A 90 6.28 -16.94 1.04
N ALA A 91 6.67 -15.78 1.58
CA ALA A 91 8.03 -15.56 2.07
C ALA A 91 8.39 -16.50 3.24
N ILE A 92 7.49 -16.66 4.21
CA ILE A 92 7.69 -17.59 5.34
C ILE A 92 7.80 -19.04 4.83
N LEU A 93 6.94 -19.46 3.90
CA LEU A 93 7.02 -20.80 3.31
C LEU A 93 8.35 -21.03 2.58
N GLN A 94 8.84 -20.03 1.86
CA GLN A 94 10.16 -20.12 1.22
C GLN A 94 11.30 -20.23 2.25
N LEU A 95 11.25 -19.48 3.34
CA LEU A 95 12.23 -19.59 4.42
C LEU A 95 12.19 -20.97 5.07
N ILE A 96 10.99 -21.47 5.40
CA ILE A 96 10.81 -22.82 5.97
C ILE A 96 11.41 -23.87 5.03
N MET A 97 11.10 -23.80 3.73
CA MET A 97 11.66 -24.74 2.75
C MET A 97 13.19 -24.63 2.65
N ALA A 98 13.76 -23.43 2.75
CA ALA A 98 15.21 -23.24 2.68
C ALA A 98 15.96 -23.66 3.96
N TYR A 99 15.28 -23.68 5.11
CA TYR A 99 15.87 -24.09 6.40
C TYR A 99 15.66 -25.57 6.71
N ILE A 100 14.57 -26.19 6.21
CA ILE A 100 14.25 -27.61 6.44
C ILE A 100 14.86 -28.52 5.36
N LEU A 101 15.00 -28.04 4.12
CA LEU A 101 15.60 -28.76 2.99
C LEU A 101 17.09 -28.45 2.86
#